data_AF-A0A529ZE67-F1
#
_entry.id   AF-A0A529ZE67-F1
#
_cell.length_a   1.000
_cell.length_b   1.000
_cell.length_c   1.000
_cell.angle_alpha   90.00
_cell.angle_beta   90.00
_cell.angle_gamma   90.00
#
_symmetry.space_group_name_H-M   'P 1'
#
loop_
_entity.id
_entity.type
_entity.pdbx_description
1 polymer ?
#
loop_
_entity_poly.entity_id
_entity_poly.type
_entity_poly.pdbx_seq_one_letter_code
_entity_poly.pdbx_strand_id
1 'polypeptide(L)'
;MAPPKSKKSIAVKKPQPASAGGGRASGGRPRKAASRSLYSPAEVHEIFRRFSVQRPEPKGELDYVNAFTLLVAVVLSAQATDAGVNKATKALFAAADTPARML
;
A
#
# COMPACT_ATOMS: atom_id res chain seq x y z
N MET A 1 -47.95 49.39 24.40
CA MET A 1 -48.66 48.53 25.37
C MET A 1 -48.45 47.08 24.97
N ALA A 2 -47.64 46.32 25.71
CA ALA A 2 -47.54 44.85 25.60
C ALA A 2 -48.34 44.23 26.76
N PRO A 3 -48.59 42.89 26.87
CA PRO A 3 -48.69 41.76 25.93
C PRO A 3 -50.09 41.06 26.13
N PRO A 4 -50.35 39.73 25.97
CA PRO A 4 -49.74 38.65 26.75
C PRO A 4 -49.38 37.36 25.97
N LYS A 5 -48.48 36.59 26.59
CA LYS A 5 -48.01 35.26 26.21
C LYS A 5 -48.91 34.16 26.82
N SER A 6 -48.58 32.92 26.42
CA SER A 6 -48.73 31.65 27.16
C SER A 6 -49.97 30.83 26.76
N LYS A 7 -49.97 29.50 26.68
CA LYS A 7 -49.22 28.46 27.42
C LYS A 7 -49.32 27.12 26.67
N LYS A 8 -48.47 26.19 27.12
CA LYS A 8 -48.16 24.84 26.62
C LYS A 8 -49.33 23.83 26.64
N SER A 9 -49.02 22.64 26.09
CA SER A 9 -49.35 21.28 26.58
C SER A 9 -50.55 20.60 25.86
N ILE A 10 -50.64 19.30 25.54
CA ILE A 10 -49.96 18.03 25.90
C ILE A 10 -50.21 17.03 24.76
N ALA A 11 -49.29 16.07 24.55
CA ALA A 11 -49.44 14.97 23.61
C ALA A 11 -50.27 13.80 24.19
N VAL A 12 -51.09 13.15 23.35
CA VAL A 12 -51.67 11.81 23.60
C VAL A 12 -51.59 10.96 22.32
N LYS A 13 -50.88 9.82 22.39
CA LYS A 13 -50.86 8.69 21.42
C LYS A 13 -52.11 7.82 21.64
N LYS A 14 -52.73 7.08 20.71
CA LYS A 14 -52.37 6.02 19.71
C LYS A 14 -53.69 5.73 18.89
N PRO A 15 -53.85 4.81 17.88
CA PRO A 15 -53.07 3.60 17.55
C PRO A 15 -52.71 3.41 16.05
N GLN A 16 -51.85 2.42 15.77
CA GLN A 16 -51.37 1.99 14.44
C GLN A 16 -52.46 1.26 13.63
N PRO A 17 -52.25 1.12 12.31
CA PRO A 17 -52.17 -0.24 11.77
C PRO A 17 -50.93 -0.48 10.91
N ALA A 18 -50.46 -1.72 10.94
CA ALA A 18 -49.34 -2.22 10.16
C ALA A 18 -49.71 -2.34 8.68
N SER A 19 -48.79 -1.95 7.77
CA SER A 19 -48.61 -2.65 6.50
C SER A 19 -47.26 -2.31 5.85
N ALA A 20 -46.54 -3.39 5.54
CA ALA A 20 -45.72 -3.67 4.37
C ALA A 20 -44.80 -2.60 3.75
N GLY A 21 -43.54 -3.01 3.58
CA GLY A 21 -42.80 -2.74 2.35
C GLY A 21 -41.77 -1.61 2.44
N GLY A 22 -40.49 -1.98 2.45
CA GLY A 22 -39.43 -1.01 2.22
C GLY A 22 -38.08 -1.53 2.71
N GLY A 23 -37.45 -2.40 1.93
CA GLY A 23 -36.03 -2.69 2.09
C GLY A 23 -35.26 -1.37 2.06
N ARG A 24 -34.71 -0.95 3.20
CA ARG A 24 -33.79 0.18 3.25
C ARG A 24 -32.45 -0.31 2.75
N ALA A 25 -32.19 -0.02 1.48
CA ALA A 25 -30.86 -0.02 0.89
C ALA A 25 -29.88 0.64 1.88
N SER A 26 -28.85 -0.09 2.24
CA SER A 26 -27.66 0.44 2.89
C SER A 26 -27.03 1.46 1.94
N GLY A 27 -27.39 2.73 2.12
CA GLY A 27 -26.77 3.87 1.44
C GLY A 27 -25.32 4.02 1.89
N GLY A 28 -24.45 3.13 1.43
CA GLY A 28 -23.01 3.30 1.53
C GLY A 28 -22.62 4.51 0.70
N ARG A 29 -22.22 5.60 1.36
CA ARG A 29 -21.61 6.75 0.70
C ARG A 29 -20.45 6.24 -0.17
N PRO A 30 -20.35 6.61 -1.47
CA PRO A 30 -19.25 6.15 -2.30
C PRO A 30 -17.96 6.67 -1.66
N ARG A 31 -17.11 5.76 -1.18
CA ARG A 31 -15.76 6.11 -0.76
C ARG A 31 -15.08 6.65 -2.01
N LYS A 32 -14.84 7.97 -2.08
CA LYS A 32 -13.92 8.53 -3.07
C LYS A 32 -12.62 7.76 -2.90
N ALA A 33 -12.24 6.97 -3.91
CA ALA A 33 -10.99 6.25 -3.90
C ALA A 33 -9.89 7.28 -3.63
N ALA A 34 -9.22 7.15 -2.48
CA ALA A 34 -8.16 8.05 -2.09
C ALA A 34 -7.11 8.07 -3.21
N SER A 35 -6.68 9.27 -3.62
CA SER A 35 -5.58 9.44 -4.56
C SER A 35 -4.41 8.56 -4.13
N ARG A 36 -3.94 7.70 -5.04
CA ARG A 36 -2.91 6.68 -4.76
C ARG A 36 -1.51 7.28 -4.50
N SER A 37 -1.36 8.61 -4.57
CA SER A 37 -0.08 9.32 -4.37
C SER A 37 -0.33 10.75 -3.85
N LEU A 38 0.62 11.27 -3.06
CA LEU A 38 0.67 12.68 -2.63
C LEU A 38 1.11 13.63 -3.76
N TYR A 39 1.67 13.09 -4.85
CA TYR A 39 2.20 13.85 -5.98
C TYR A 39 1.27 13.78 -7.19
N SER A 40 1.18 14.87 -7.94
CA SER A 40 0.59 14.91 -9.27
C SER A 40 1.41 14.07 -10.26
N PRO A 41 0.81 13.62 -11.38
CA PRO A 41 1.56 12.89 -12.41
C PRO A 41 2.78 13.64 -12.95
N ALA A 42 2.69 14.97 -13.09
CA ALA A 42 3.79 15.82 -13.53
C ALA A 42 4.96 15.84 -12.52
N GLU A 43 4.64 15.91 -11.23
CA GLU A 43 5.67 15.84 -10.17
C GLU A 43 6.34 14.46 -10.13
N VAL A 44 5.57 13.37 -10.29
CA VAL A 44 6.15 12.02 -10.37
C VAL A 44 7.12 11.90 -11.55
N HIS A 45 6.74 12.39 -12.73
CA HIS A 45 7.62 12.40 -13.90
C HIS A 45 8.89 13.21 -13.65
N GLU A 46 8.79 14.37 -13.01
CA GLU A 46 9.96 15.19 -12.68
C GLU A 46 10.89 14.50 -11.68
N ILE A 47 10.35 13.79 -10.68
CA ILE A 47 11.14 12.99 -9.73
C ILE A 47 11.93 11.91 -10.47
N PHE A 48 11.28 11.13 -11.34
CA PHE A 48 11.96 10.08 -12.11
C PHE A 48 12.96 10.65 -13.11
N ARG A 49 12.68 11.80 -13.73
CA ARG A 49 13.64 12.51 -14.59
C ARG A 49 14.89 12.91 -13.82
N ARG A 50 14.75 13.41 -12.58
CA ARG A 50 15.90 13.75 -11.73
C ARG A 50 16.68 12.50 -11.33
N PHE A 51 16.01 11.40 -11.02
CA PHE A 51 16.68 10.13 -10.73
C PHE A 51 17.43 9.56 -11.94
N SER A 52 16.85 9.60 -13.14
CA SER A 52 17.52 9.11 -14.35
C SER A 52 18.73 9.96 -14.74
N VAL A 53 18.69 11.28 -14.51
CA VAL A 53 19.85 12.15 -14.70
C VAL A 53 20.96 11.86 -13.67
N GLN A 54 20.61 11.62 -12.41
CA GLN A 54 21.59 11.36 -11.35
C GLN A 54 22.18 9.94 -11.41
N ARG A 55 21.37 8.94 -11.78
CA ARG A 55 21.76 7.52 -11.90
C ARG A 55 21.25 6.99 -13.24
N PRO A 56 21.97 7.23 -14.35
CA PRO A 56 21.54 6.80 -15.69
C PRO A 56 21.38 5.28 -15.83
N GLU A 57 22.23 4.51 -15.15
CA GLU A 57 22.19 3.05 -15.13
C GLU A 57 22.11 2.54 -13.68
N PRO A 58 20.92 2.56 -13.05
CA PRO A 58 20.77 2.04 -11.70
C PRO A 58 20.97 0.51 -11.73
N LYS A 59 21.89 0.02 -10.90
CA LYS A 59 22.17 -1.41 -10.71
C LYS A 59 21.76 -1.84 -9.31
N GLY A 60 21.46 -3.13 -9.13
CA GLY A 60 21.27 -3.71 -7.81
C GLY A 60 22.59 -3.79 -7.05
N GLU A 61 22.51 -3.89 -5.72
CA GLU A 61 23.68 -3.86 -4.83
C GLU A 61 24.23 -5.27 -4.49
N LEU A 62 23.49 -6.34 -4.86
CA LEU A 62 23.90 -7.72 -4.63
C LEU A 62 24.97 -8.15 -5.64
N ASP A 63 26.02 -8.81 -5.15
CA ASP A 63 27.07 -9.40 -5.97
C ASP A 63 26.62 -10.76 -6.54
N TYR A 64 26.69 -10.94 -7.85
CA TYR A 64 26.36 -12.18 -8.55
C TYR A 64 27.14 -12.29 -9.87
N VAL A 65 27.27 -13.51 -10.39
CA VAL A 65 27.98 -13.79 -11.67
C VAL A 65 27.05 -14.30 -12.76
N ASN A 66 25.91 -14.87 -12.38
CA ASN A 66 24.92 -15.42 -13.28
C ASN A 66 23.51 -15.39 -12.64
N ALA A 67 22.47 -15.72 -13.41
CA ALA A 67 21.09 -15.69 -12.95
C ALA A 67 20.81 -16.61 -11.74
N PHE A 68 21.49 -17.76 -11.65
CA PHE A 68 21.34 -18.67 -10.50
C PHE A 68 21.90 -18.05 -9.23
N THR A 69 23.14 -17.52 -9.28
CA THR A 69 23.74 -16.85 -8.11
C THR A 69 22.96 -15.61 -7.69
N LEU A 70 22.35 -14.87 -8.63
CA LEU A 70 21.43 -13.78 -8.31
C LEU A 70 20.19 -14.29 -7.58
N LEU A 71 19.56 -15.37 -8.05
CA LEU A 71 18.41 -15.97 -7.39
C LEU A 71 18.75 -16.36 -5.94
N VAL A 72 19.90 -17.02 -5.74
CA VAL A 72 20.35 -17.41 -4.40
C VAL A 72 20.61 -16.18 -3.52
N ALA A 73 21.28 -15.15 -4.03
CA ALA A 73 21.53 -13.91 -3.30
C ALA A 73 20.20 -13.24 -2.88
N VAL A 74 19.21 -13.19 -3.78
CA VAL A 74 17.87 -12.64 -3.49
C VAL A 74 17.15 -13.44 -2.40
N VAL A 75 17.19 -14.77 -2.46
CA VAL A 75 16.59 -15.62 -1.42
C VAL A 75 17.24 -15.38 -0.05
N LEU A 76 18.57 -15.23 -0.01
CA LEU A 76 19.31 -14.94 1.22
C LEU A 76 19.10 -13.52 1.75
N SER A 77 18.61 -12.60 0.92
CA SER A 77 18.41 -11.19 1.31
C SER A 77 17.20 -10.97 2.21
N ALA A 78 16.33 -11.98 2.35
CA ALA A 78 15.18 -11.89 3.25
C ALA A 78 15.64 -11.56 4.69
N GLN A 79 15.15 -10.45 5.23
CA GLN A 79 15.49 -9.97 6.58
C GLN A 79 17.00 -9.76 6.82
N ALA A 80 17.78 -9.59 5.75
CA ALA A 80 19.21 -9.32 5.78
C ALA A 80 19.53 -7.99 5.08
N THR A 81 20.80 -7.58 5.13
CA THR A 81 21.31 -6.43 4.37
C THR A 81 22.15 -6.94 3.21
N ASP A 82 22.16 -6.23 2.08
CA ASP A 82 22.96 -6.59 0.90
C ASP A 82 24.45 -6.76 1.25
N ALA A 83 24.98 -5.93 2.15
CA ALA A 83 26.35 -6.07 2.65
C ALA A 83 26.59 -7.39 3.40
N GLY A 84 25.63 -7.83 4.22
CA GLY A 84 25.68 -9.12 4.91
C GLY A 84 25.59 -10.29 3.94
N VAL A 85 24.71 -10.18 2.94
CA VAL A 85 24.55 -11.18 1.88
C VAL A 85 25.83 -11.31 1.07
N ASN A 86 26.39 -10.20 0.55
CA ASN A 86 27.61 -10.19 -0.25
C ASN A 86 28.81 -10.78 0.50
N LYS A 87 28.89 -10.55 1.82
CA LYS A 87 29.91 -11.17 2.67
C LYS A 87 29.78 -12.70 2.71
N ALA A 88 28.57 -13.23 2.82
CA ALA A 88 28.31 -14.67 2.85
C ALA A 88 28.47 -15.31 1.46
N THR A 89 27.95 -14.66 0.43
CA THR A 89 27.91 -15.20 -0.94
C THR A 89 29.29 -15.24 -1.60
N LYS A 90 30.23 -14.38 -1.21
CA LYS A 90 31.60 -14.39 -1.76
C LYS A 90 32.29 -15.75 -1.66
N ALA A 91 32.24 -16.40 -0.50
CA ALA A 91 32.82 -17.73 -0.31
C ALA A 91 31.92 -18.83 -0.91
N LEU A 92 30.60 -18.67 -0.76
CA LEU A 92 29.62 -19.62 -1.28
C LEU A 92 29.73 -19.79 -2.80
N PHE A 93 29.73 -18.68 -3.55
CA PHE A 93 29.76 -18.72 -5.02
C PHE A 93 31.12 -19.12 -5.57
N ALA A 94 32.22 -18.94 -4.82
CA ALA A 94 33.49 -19.54 -5.21
C ALA A 94 33.45 -21.08 -5.15
N ALA A 95 32.66 -21.65 -4.23
CA ALA A 95 32.54 -23.10 -4.05
C ALA A 95 31.38 -23.73 -4.84
N ALA A 96 30.27 -23.02 -5.00
CA ALA A 96 28.99 -23.52 -5.48
C ALA A 96 28.21 -22.48 -6.31
N ASP A 97 28.73 -22.15 -7.50
CA ASP A 97 28.15 -21.22 -8.47
C ASP A 97 27.10 -21.83 -9.41
N THR A 98 26.81 -23.13 -9.26
CA THR A 98 25.82 -23.86 -10.05
C THR A 98 24.93 -24.70 -9.13
N PRO A 99 23.68 -25.02 -9.54
CA PRO A 99 22.79 -25.84 -8.72
C PRO A 99 23.40 -27.18 -8.31
N ALA A 100 24.10 -27.84 -9.23
CA ALA A 100 24.72 -29.15 -8.99
C ALA A 100 25.84 -29.11 -7.93
N ARG A 101 26.52 -27.97 -7.75
CA ARG A 101 27.57 -27.81 -6.72
C ARG A 101 27.01 -27.40 -5.35
N MET A 102 25.72 -27.10 -5.25
CA MET A 102 25.04 -26.65 -4.03
C MET A 102 24.28 -27.78 -3.31
N LEU A 103 24.28 -28.99 -3.88
CA LEU A 103 23.68 -30.21 -3.34
C LEU A 103 24.72 -30.99 -2.52
#